data_AF-A0A453QNV8-F1
#
_entry.id   AF-A0A453QNV8-F1
#
_cell.length_a   1.000
_cell.length_b   1.000
_cell.length_c   1.000
_cell.angle_alpha   90.00
_cell.angle_beta   90.00
_cell.angle_gamma   90.00
#
_symmetry.space_group_name_H-M   'P 1'
#
loop_
_entity.id
_entity.type
_entity.pdbx_description
1 polymer ?
#
loop_
_entity_poly.entity_id
_entity_poly.type
_entity_poly.pdbx_seq_one_letter_code
_entity_poly.pdbx_strand_id
1 'polypeptide(L)'
;MRDFTGSVAEKLGVQAPPVRIDSQAKYGALARGDGAIYWRFPHEGYRETIWDHAAGSIVVTEAGGVVKDASGNDLDFSKGRYLVRDTGIIATNKQLMPSVLKCVQEAIKEKK
;
A
#
# COMPACT_ATOMS: atom_id res chain seq x y z
N MET A 1 -16.84 11.51 8.44
CA MET A 1 -15.80 11.79 7.41
C MET A 1 -15.22 10.44 7.01
N ARG A 2 -15.38 9.99 5.76
CA ARG A 2 -14.86 8.69 5.31
C ARG A 2 -13.32 8.73 5.35
N ASP A 3 -12.69 7.66 5.83
CA ASP A 3 -11.23 7.57 5.75
C ASP A 3 -10.81 7.44 4.27
N PHE A 4 -9.62 7.94 3.91
CA PHE A 4 -9.15 8.00 2.52
C PHE A 4 -9.16 6.61 1.85
N THR A 5 -8.83 5.57 2.61
CA THR A 5 -8.82 4.20 2.12
C THR A 5 -10.21 3.66 1.81
N GLY A 6 -11.23 4.10 2.53
CA GLY A 6 -12.63 3.74 2.28
C GLY A 6 -13.15 4.31 0.97
N SER A 7 -12.80 5.55 0.62
CA SER A 7 -13.21 6.13 -0.68
C SER A 7 -12.51 5.45 -1.87
N VAL A 8 -11.24 5.07 -1.71
CA VAL A 8 -10.52 4.27 -2.71
C VAL A 8 -11.15 2.90 -2.87
N ALA A 9 -11.49 2.23 -1.77
CA ALA A 9 -12.14 0.91 -1.78
C ALA A 9 -13.49 0.93 -2.51
N GLU A 10 -14.30 1.96 -2.28
CA GLU A 10 -15.59 2.17 -2.96
C GLU A 10 -15.41 2.36 -4.47
N LYS A 11 -14.47 3.22 -4.90
CA LYS A 11 -14.14 3.43 -6.32
C LYS A 11 -13.64 2.15 -7.01
N LEU A 12 -12.88 1.33 -6.28
CA LEU A 12 -12.37 0.06 -6.77
C LEU A 12 -13.44 -1.05 -6.76
N GLY A 13 -14.61 -0.82 -6.17
CA GLY A 13 -15.69 -1.80 -6.08
C GLY A 13 -15.43 -2.92 -5.06
N VAL A 14 -14.63 -2.65 -4.03
CA VAL A 14 -14.34 -3.64 -2.97
C VAL A 14 -15.61 -3.90 -2.16
N GLN A 15 -16.10 -5.13 -2.20
CA GLN A 15 -17.28 -5.57 -1.45
C GLN A 15 -16.91 -6.28 -0.12
N ALA A 16 -15.72 -6.86 -0.06
CA ALA A 16 -15.24 -7.56 1.12
C ALA A 16 -14.95 -6.58 2.27
N PRO A 17 -15.28 -6.92 3.52
CA PRO A 17 -14.96 -6.07 4.66
C PRO A 17 -13.44 -5.95 4.83
N PRO A 18 -12.94 -4.77 5.26
CA PRO A 18 -11.51 -4.59 5.48
C PRO A 18 -11.05 -5.39 6.71
N VAL A 19 -9.95 -6.11 6.55
CA VAL A 19 -9.29 -6.81 7.66
C VAL A 19 -8.29 -5.85 8.32
N ARG A 20 -8.43 -5.64 9.63
CA ARG A 20 -7.57 -4.75 10.42
C ARG A 20 -6.65 -5.60 11.29
N ILE A 21 -5.35 -5.63 10.96
CA ILE A 21 -4.31 -6.35 11.70
C ILE A 21 -3.14 -5.39 11.94
N ASP A 22 -2.50 -5.46 13.09
CA ASP A 22 -1.32 -4.67 13.44
C ASP A 22 -0.02 -5.30 12.95
N SER A 23 1.09 -4.55 13.00
CA SER A 23 2.44 -4.99 12.58
C SER A 23 2.63 -5.34 11.09
N GLN A 24 3.83 -5.81 10.75
CA GLN A 24 4.17 -6.35 9.43
C GLN A 24 3.49 -7.68 9.09
N ALA A 25 2.75 -8.30 10.03
CA ALA A 25 1.93 -9.49 9.77
C ALA A 25 0.98 -9.30 8.56
N LYS A 26 0.59 -8.06 8.27
CA LYS A 26 -0.18 -7.68 7.08
C LYS A 26 0.49 -8.10 5.75
N TYR A 27 1.81 -7.96 5.64
CA TYR A 27 2.55 -8.41 4.46
C TYR A 27 2.56 -9.94 4.37
N GLY A 28 2.70 -10.63 5.50
CA GLY A 28 2.64 -12.10 5.54
C GLY A 28 1.26 -12.64 5.14
N ALA A 29 0.18 -12.01 5.61
CA ALA A 29 -1.18 -12.34 5.20
C ALA A 29 -1.39 -12.13 3.69
N LEU A 30 -0.88 -11.02 3.14
CA LEU A 30 -0.94 -10.75 1.70
C LEU A 30 -0.14 -11.80 0.89
N ALA A 31 1.08 -12.14 1.31
CA ALA A 31 1.92 -13.12 0.64
C ALA A 31 1.32 -14.55 0.68
N ARG A 32 0.54 -14.87 1.71
CA ARG A 32 -0.22 -16.12 1.82
C ARG A 32 -1.50 -16.14 0.97
N GLY A 33 -1.93 -14.99 0.45
CA GLY A 33 -3.19 -14.84 -0.27
C GLY A 33 -4.42 -14.61 0.62
N ASP A 34 -4.23 -14.34 1.93
CA ASP A 34 -5.34 -14.07 2.87
C ASP A 34 -5.96 -12.66 2.67
N GLY A 35 -5.36 -11.83 1.82
CA GLY A 35 -5.87 -10.53 1.41
C GLY A 35 -5.45 -10.19 -0.02
N ALA A 36 -6.16 -9.28 -0.66
CA ALA A 36 -5.86 -8.86 -2.04
C ALA A 36 -5.02 -7.57 -2.10
N ILE A 37 -5.24 -6.66 -1.16
CA ILE A 37 -4.62 -5.33 -1.16
C ILE A 37 -4.25 -4.96 0.27
N TYR A 38 -3.00 -4.55 0.45
CA TYR A 38 -2.55 -3.79 1.60
C TYR A 38 -2.22 -2.39 1.13
N TRP A 39 -2.75 -1.38 1.81
CA TRP A 39 -2.35 0.00 1.59
C TRP A 39 -2.11 0.72 2.92
N ARG A 40 -1.23 1.73 2.88
CA ARG A 40 -0.90 2.55 4.05
C ARG A 40 -0.68 4.00 3.62
N PHE A 41 -1.56 4.87 4.09
CA PHE A 41 -1.52 6.31 3.84
C PHE A 41 -1.40 7.04 5.19
N PRO A 42 -0.18 7.37 5.63
CA PRO A 42 0.02 8.04 6.90
C PRO A 42 -0.45 9.50 6.85
N HIS A 43 -0.56 10.12 8.03
CA HIS A 43 -0.84 11.56 8.13
C HIS A 43 0.32 12.39 7.58
N GLU A 44 0.03 13.63 7.22
CA GLU A 44 1.03 14.58 6.73
C GLU A 44 2.16 14.77 7.76
N GLY A 45 3.40 14.88 7.26
CA GLY A 45 4.60 15.01 8.09
C GLY A 45 5.14 13.69 8.66
N TYR A 46 4.38 12.59 8.61
CA TYR A 46 4.89 11.29 9.05
C TYR A 46 5.78 10.65 7.98
N ARG A 47 6.97 10.21 8.41
CA ARG A 47 7.95 9.53 7.55
C ARG A 47 8.06 8.08 7.94
N GLU A 48 7.95 7.21 6.95
CA GLU A 48 7.97 5.78 7.20
C GLU A 48 9.39 5.26 7.24
N THR A 49 9.62 4.34 8.16
CA THR A 49 10.93 3.77 8.39
C THR A 49 11.13 2.57 7.50
N ILE A 50 12.38 2.28 7.14
CA ILE A 50 12.68 1.12 6.29
C ILE A 50 12.38 -0.21 7.00
N TRP A 51 12.56 -0.28 8.32
CA TRP A 51 12.38 -1.52 9.08
C TRP A 51 10.92 -1.95 9.18
N ASP A 52 9.97 -1.04 8.99
CA ASP A 52 8.53 -1.34 8.96
C ASP A 52 8.06 -1.95 7.62
N HIS A 53 8.90 -1.95 6.59
CA HIS A 53 8.49 -2.33 5.22
C HIS A 53 9.45 -3.24 4.49
N ALA A 54 10.75 -3.21 4.76
CA ALA A 54 11.75 -3.92 3.97
C ALA A 54 11.50 -5.44 3.95
N ALA A 55 11.31 -6.05 5.12
CA ALA A 55 11.05 -7.48 5.24
C ALA A 55 9.72 -7.88 4.58
N GLY A 56 8.65 -7.14 4.85
CA GLY A 56 7.35 -7.38 4.22
C GLY A 56 7.37 -7.22 2.70
N SER A 57 8.12 -6.24 2.19
CA SER A 57 8.22 -5.94 0.75
C SER A 57 8.84 -7.09 -0.03
N ILE A 58 9.96 -7.64 0.47
CA ILE A 58 10.62 -8.76 -0.21
C ILE A 58 9.75 -10.02 -0.15
N VAL A 59 9.14 -10.32 0.99
CA VAL A 59 8.25 -11.49 1.16
C VAL A 59 7.07 -11.46 0.18
N VAL A 60 6.41 -10.31 0.01
CA VAL A 60 5.30 -10.18 -0.94
C VAL A 60 5.78 -10.26 -2.39
N THR A 61 6.94 -9.67 -2.71
CA THR A 61 7.48 -9.69 -4.07
C THR A 61 7.86 -11.11 -4.49
N GLU A 62 8.52 -11.87 -3.62
CA GLU A 62 8.89 -13.28 -3.87
C GLU A 62 7.66 -14.19 -3.94
N ALA A 63 6.56 -13.85 -3.26
CA ALA A 63 5.27 -14.52 -3.41
C ALA A 63 4.53 -14.18 -4.72
N GLY A 64 5.15 -13.38 -5.61
CA GLY A 64 4.57 -12.97 -6.90
C GLY A 64 3.75 -11.67 -6.85
N GLY A 65 3.68 -11.03 -5.69
CA GLY A 65 3.10 -9.71 -5.51
C GLY A 65 3.99 -8.57 -6.00
N VAL A 66 3.54 -7.35 -5.77
CA VAL A 66 4.24 -6.10 -6.07
C VAL A 66 3.99 -5.09 -4.95
N VAL A 67 5.02 -4.32 -4.61
CA VAL A 67 4.95 -3.27 -3.59
C VAL A 67 5.48 -1.97 -4.17
N LYS A 68 4.66 -0.93 -4.15
CA LYS A 68 4.93 0.38 -4.77
C LYS A 68 4.52 1.51 -3.84
N ASP A 69 5.09 2.69 -4.06
CA ASP A 69 4.49 3.92 -3.55
C ASP A 69 3.21 4.27 -4.33
N ALA A 70 2.42 5.22 -3.83
CA ALA A 70 1.19 5.65 -4.51
C ALA A 70 1.43 6.50 -5.77
N SER A 71 2.69 6.82 -6.09
CA SER A 71 3.10 7.37 -7.39
C SER A 71 3.41 6.27 -8.43
N GLY A 72 3.47 5.00 -8.00
CA GLY A 72 3.76 3.84 -8.85
C GLY A 72 5.24 3.43 -8.91
N ASN A 73 6.11 4.10 -8.15
CA ASN A 73 7.53 3.77 -8.08
C ASN A 73 7.77 2.61 -7.11
N ASP A 74 8.86 1.88 -7.34
CA ASP A 74 9.33 0.87 -6.39
C ASP A 74 9.87 1.55 -5.12
N LEU A 75 9.76 0.86 -3.98
CA LEU A 75 10.28 1.37 -2.72
C LEU A 75 11.82 1.33 -2.74
N ASP A 76 12.44 2.51 -2.60
CA ASP A 76 13.90 2.63 -2.53
C ASP A 76 14.39 2.61 -1.07
N PHE A 77 14.89 1.44 -0.65
CA PHE A 77 15.45 1.23 0.69
C PHE A 77 16.92 1.70 0.83
N SER A 78 17.53 2.28 -0.21
CA SER A 78 18.94 2.72 -0.20
C SER A 78 19.16 4.11 0.39
N LYS A 79 18.09 4.85 0.71
CA LYS A 79 18.14 6.28 1.08
C LYS A 79 18.28 6.56 2.59
N GLY A 80 18.75 5.57 3.35
CA GLY A 80 18.93 5.66 4.80
C GLY A 80 17.73 5.11 5.58
N ARG A 81 17.46 5.66 6.78
CA ARG A 81 16.48 5.08 7.72
C ARG A 81 15.01 5.25 7.32
N TYR A 82 14.72 6.18 6.42
CA TYR A 82 13.36 6.53 6.04
C TYR A 82 13.15 6.31 4.55
N LEU A 83 11.95 5.86 4.18
CA LEU A 83 11.52 5.80 2.79
C LEU A 83 11.26 7.22 2.29
N VAL A 84 12.02 7.61 1.26
CA VAL A 84 11.84 8.88 0.55
C VAL A 84 10.74 8.66 -0.48
N ARG A 85 9.55 9.20 -0.22
CA ARG A 85 8.38 9.11 -1.09
C ARG A 85 7.42 10.25 -0.81
N ASP A 86 6.59 10.57 -1.80
CA ASP A 86 5.61 11.66 -1.67
C ASP A 86 4.31 11.20 -1.01
N THR A 87 3.96 9.91 -1.14
CA THR A 87 2.62 9.40 -0.80
C THR A 87 2.67 8.00 -0.14
N GLY A 88 1.52 7.34 0.01
CA GLY A 88 1.39 6.06 0.72
C GLY A 88 2.08 4.87 0.05
N ILE A 89 2.01 3.70 0.69
CA ILE A 89 2.46 2.40 0.14
C ILE A 89 1.26 1.58 -0.28
N ILE A 90 1.41 0.85 -1.37
CA ILE A 90 0.45 -0.12 -1.88
C ILE A 90 1.21 -1.44 -2.10
N ALA A 91 0.67 -2.53 -1.57
CA ALA A 91 1.09 -3.89 -1.89
C ALA A 91 -0.12 -4.69 -2.38
N THR A 92 0.02 -5.36 -3.52
CA THR A 92 -1.02 -6.21 -4.12
C THR A 92 -0.38 -7.18 -5.12
N ASN A 93 -1.15 -7.77 -6.02
CA ASN A 93 -0.66 -8.56 -7.15
C ASN A 93 -0.49 -7.72 -8.42
N LYS A 94 0.19 -8.28 -9.41
CA LYS A 94 0.51 -7.61 -10.68
C LYS A 94 -0.74 -7.23 -11.49
N GLN A 95 -1.81 -8.00 -11.36
CA GLN A 95 -3.07 -7.81 -12.10
C GLN A 95 -3.88 -6.63 -11.55
N LEU A 96 -3.92 -6.46 -10.23
CA LEU A 96 -4.71 -5.42 -9.57
C LEU A 96 -3.97 -4.08 -9.48
N MET A 97 -2.63 -4.09 -9.45
CA MET A 97 -1.82 -2.89 -9.22
C MET A 97 -2.18 -1.71 -10.15
N PRO A 98 -2.39 -1.87 -11.47
CA PRO A 98 -2.78 -0.76 -12.34
C PRO A 98 -4.11 -0.09 -11.92
N SER A 99 -5.12 -0.89 -11.61
CA SER A 99 -6.44 -0.39 -11.18
C SER A 99 -6.37 0.27 -9.81
N VAL A 100 -5.64 -0.33 -8.87
CA VAL A 100 -5.46 0.22 -7.52
C VAL A 100 -4.73 1.57 -7.57
N LEU A 101 -3.62 1.66 -8.31
CA LEU A 101 -2.87 2.91 -8.47
C LEU A 101 -3.72 4.01 -9.08
N LYS A 102 -4.48 3.69 -10.14
CA LYS A 102 -5.38 4.65 -10.78
C LYS A 102 -6.38 5.24 -9.77
N CYS A 103 -7.10 4.39 -9.04
CA CYS A 103 -8.09 4.84 -8.06
C CYS A 103 -7.46 5.63 -6.91
N VAL A 104 -6.28 5.23 -6.43
CA VAL A 104 -5.54 5.97 -5.41
C VAL A 104 -5.15 7.36 -5.90
N GLN A 105 -4.60 7.47 -7.11
CA GLN A 105 -4.16 8.75 -7.67
C GLN A 105 -5.33 9.70 -7.95
N GLU A 106 -6.46 9.17 -8.43
CA GLU A 106 -7.70 9.95 -8.56
C GLU A 106 -8.18 10.46 -7.20
N ALA A 107 -8.21 9.60 -6.17
CA ALA A 107 -8.62 10.00 -4.83
C ALA A 107 -7.66 11.03 -4.19
N ILE A 108 -6.35 10.96 -4.48
CA ILE A 108 -5.37 11.97 -4.03
C ILE A 108 -5.63 13.31 -4.70
N LYS A 109 -5.95 13.32 -6.01
CA LYS A 109 -6.27 14.56 -6.75
C LYS A 109 -7.54 15.22 -6.25
N GLU A 110 -8.57 14.44 -5.92
CA GLU A 110 -9.84 14.96 -5.37
C GLU A 110 -9.70 15.55 -3.96
N LYS A 111 -8.64 15.20 -3.23
CA LYS A 111 -8.38 15.71 -1.88
C LYS A 111 -7.55 17.01 -1.88
N LYS A 112 -6.88 17.33 -2.99
CA LYS A 112 -6.12 18.57 -3.18
C LYS A 112 -7.04 19.67 -3.70
#